data_AF-A0A1V1WZY7-F1
#
_entry.id   AF-A0A1V1WZY7-F1
#
_cell.length_a   1.000
_cell.length_b   1.000
_cell.length_c   1.000
_cell.angle_alpha   90.00
_cell.angle_beta   90.00
_cell.angle_gamma   90.00
#
_symmetry.space_group_name_H-M   'P 1'
#
loop_
_entity.id
_entity.type
_entity.pdbx_description
1 polymer ?
#
loop_
_entity_poly.entity_id
_entity_poly.type
_entity_poly.pdbx_seq_one_letter_code
_entity_poly.pdbx_strand_id
1 'polypeptide(L)'
;MPVKSKRKDPTPKQKEKLLSMNAGVCCVCKTRGQGVNFHHIDGDNINTVLENIAVLCVKDHDAHHRPQVYTELNHLELGAKEILEYKREWEVFVKEAQKEKPKMLAVINIYGTEESIHSMRLIFQTIESKTIVERLYHLLTGPPESWIDSAIDEVCWLGSNIPLVIVNKPLPIEYCPCCCKSLANVINSNVAKRITASNWEQNSICSIYINSLQPSLAIILFYEKEVLLTASLHKCGEHLHFICDNFEERVPIKKSSSVRTQATKILSKVLDEWHPAQVLIGTGDENNPEIIDNLNLPRIWEN
;
A
#
# COMPACT_ATOMS: atom_id res chain seq x y z
N MET A 1 -34.12 25.92 35.71
CA MET A 1 -32.89 25.09 35.62
C MET A 1 -33.17 23.97 34.63
N PRO A 2 -32.41 23.82 33.54
CA PRO A 2 -32.63 22.70 32.64
C PRO A 2 -32.29 21.41 33.40
N VAL A 3 -33.23 20.46 33.37
CA VAL A 3 -33.03 19.11 33.91
C VAL A 3 -31.84 18.52 33.17
N LYS A 4 -30.71 18.30 33.87
CA LYS A 4 -29.59 17.53 33.31
C LYS A 4 -30.15 16.15 32.96
N SER A 5 -30.35 15.90 31.67
CA SER A 5 -30.76 14.58 31.20
C SER A 5 -29.73 13.57 31.68
N LYS A 6 -30.20 12.43 32.18
CA LYS A 6 -29.33 11.40 32.74
C LYS A 6 -28.54 10.80 31.57
N ARG A 7 -27.20 11.00 31.57
CA ARG A 7 -26.30 10.42 30.56
C ARG A 7 -26.63 8.94 30.36
N LYS A 8 -26.84 8.52 29.11
CA LYS A 8 -27.09 7.13 28.77
C LYS A 8 -25.78 6.51 28.32
N ASP A 9 -25.13 5.76 29.19
CA ASP A 9 -23.89 5.07 28.81
C ASP A 9 -24.18 3.90 27.84
N PRO A 10 -23.26 3.58 26.92
CA PRO A 10 -23.38 2.40 26.08
C PRO A 10 -23.51 1.13 26.94
N THR A 11 -24.41 0.24 26.53
CA THR A 11 -24.57 -1.08 27.17
C THR A 11 -23.30 -1.93 27.01
N PRO A 12 -23.06 -2.96 27.85
CA PRO A 12 -21.91 -3.85 27.70
C PRO A 12 -21.77 -4.45 26.29
N LYS A 13 -22.89 -4.88 25.68
CA LYS A 13 -22.91 -5.38 24.29
C LYS A 13 -22.51 -4.33 23.26
N GLN A 14 -22.94 -3.07 23.45
CA GLN A 14 -22.52 -1.97 22.57
C GLN A 14 -21.02 -1.68 22.75
N LYS A 15 -20.50 -1.69 23.98
CA LYS A 15 -19.08 -1.48 24.25
C LYS A 15 -18.22 -2.55 23.60
N GLU A 16 -18.58 -3.83 23.75
CA GLU A 16 -17.91 -4.96 23.10
C GLU A 16 -17.88 -4.80 21.58
N LYS A 17 -19.03 -4.46 20.98
CA LYS A 17 -19.13 -4.23 19.53
C LYS A 17 -18.29 -3.04 19.07
N LEU A 18 -18.30 -1.92 19.80
CA LEU A 18 -17.47 -0.76 19.49
C LEU A 18 -15.98 -1.08 19.57
N LEU A 19 -15.56 -1.82 20.61
CA LEU A 19 -14.17 -2.27 20.74
C LEU A 19 -13.78 -3.20 19.58
N SER A 20 -14.62 -4.18 19.24
CA SER A 20 -14.39 -5.07 18.11
C SER A 20 -14.25 -4.31 16.78
N MET A 21 -15.15 -3.36 16.51
CA MET A 21 -15.12 -2.52 15.30
C MET A 21 -13.87 -1.62 15.21
N ASN A 22 -13.24 -1.32 16.34
CA ASN A 22 -12.06 -0.45 16.42
C ASN A 22 -10.78 -1.24 16.76
N ALA A 23 -10.79 -2.57 16.66
CA ALA A 23 -9.71 -3.46 17.08
C ALA A 23 -9.21 -3.23 18.54
N GLY A 24 -10.05 -2.63 19.39
CA GLY A 24 -9.73 -2.30 20.78
C GLY A 24 -8.87 -1.05 20.98
N VAL A 25 -8.67 -0.22 19.94
CA VAL A 25 -7.84 1.00 20.02
C VAL A 25 -8.63 2.28 19.72
N CYS A 26 -8.01 3.43 19.99
CA CYS A 26 -8.53 4.75 19.61
C CYS A 26 -8.70 4.85 18.09
N CYS A 27 -9.85 5.33 17.59
CA CYS A 27 -10.06 5.49 16.15
C CYS A 27 -9.20 6.60 15.51
N VAL A 28 -8.63 7.49 16.33
CA VAL A 28 -7.80 8.62 15.90
C VAL A 28 -6.33 8.19 15.83
N CYS A 29 -5.66 7.98 16.97
CA CYS A 29 -4.24 7.60 16.97
C CYS A 29 -3.95 6.12 16.69
N LYS A 30 -4.94 5.22 16.88
CA LYS A 30 -4.85 3.79 16.56
C LYS A 30 -3.74 3.07 17.31
N THR A 31 -3.31 3.59 18.47
CA THR A 31 -2.20 3.07 19.28
C THR A 31 -2.68 1.97 20.23
N ARG A 32 -1.94 0.85 20.27
CA ARG A 32 -2.19 -0.29 21.17
C ARG A 32 -1.71 -0.01 22.60
N GLY A 33 -2.24 -0.79 23.55
CA GLY A 33 -1.82 -0.73 24.96
C GLY A 33 -2.30 0.50 25.73
N GLN A 34 -3.16 1.32 25.14
CA GLN A 34 -3.73 2.50 25.79
C GLN A 34 -5.16 2.22 26.25
N GLY A 35 -5.54 2.78 27.40
CA GLY A 35 -6.93 2.79 27.84
C GLY A 35 -7.80 3.66 26.93
N VAL A 36 -9.03 3.21 26.68
CA VAL A 36 -9.99 3.90 25.80
C VAL A 36 -11.29 4.27 26.52
N ASN A 37 -11.92 5.33 26.03
CA ASN A 37 -13.20 5.86 26.46
C ASN A 37 -14.20 5.86 25.31
N PHE A 38 -15.49 5.82 25.65
CA PHE A 38 -16.59 5.93 24.71
C PHE A 38 -17.12 7.36 24.70
N HIS A 39 -16.92 8.06 23.58
CA HIS A 39 -17.19 9.47 23.42
C HIS A 39 -18.39 9.69 22.48
N HIS A 40 -19.37 10.47 22.92
CA HIS A 40 -20.51 10.92 22.10
C HIS A 40 -20.05 12.04 21.17
N ILE A 41 -20.07 11.79 19.86
CA ILE A 41 -19.50 12.68 18.84
C ILE A 41 -20.30 13.98 18.73
N ASP A 42 -21.63 13.91 18.81
CA ASP A 42 -22.53 15.06 18.71
C ASP A 42 -22.65 15.87 20.02
N GLY A 43 -22.01 15.43 21.11
CA GLY A 43 -22.16 16.02 22.44
C GLY A 43 -23.51 15.74 23.12
N ASP A 44 -24.43 15.03 22.46
CA ASP A 44 -25.71 14.61 23.02
C ASP A 44 -25.58 13.28 23.78
N ASN A 45 -25.46 13.41 25.11
CA ASN A 45 -25.26 12.32 26.06
C ASN A 45 -26.44 11.33 26.16
N ILE A 46 -27.57 11.56 25.48
CA ILE A 46 -28.68 10.60 25.37
C ILE A 46 -28.69 9.84 24.04
N ASN A 47 -27.99 10.32 23.01
CA ASN A 47 -27.91 9.72 21.69
C ASN A 47 -26.90 8.56 21.65
N THR A 48 -27.23 7.46 22.33
CA THR A 48 -26.33 6.31 22.52
C THR A 48 -26.55 5.23 21.46
N VAL A 49 -26.18 5.56 20.23
CA VAL A 49 -26.15 4.67 19.06
C VAL A 49 -24.71 4.45 18.58
N LEU A 50 -24.41 3.32 17.95
CA LEU A 50 -23.02 2.93 17.63
C LEU A 50 -22.32 3.94 16.71
N GLU A 51 -23.08 4.56 15.82
CA GLU A 51 -22.63 5.53 14.83
C GLU A 51 -22.21 6.85 15.49
N ASN A 52 -22.81 7.20 16.63
CA ASN A 52 -22.53 8.42 17.40
C ASN A 52 -21.48 8.23 18.50
N ILE A 53 -20.98 7.00 18.71
CA ILE A 53 -19.97 6.73 19.73
C ILE A 53 -18.61 6.45 19.08
N ALA A 54 -17.63 7.29 19.39
CA ALA A 54 -16.22 7.08 19.06
C ALA A 54 -15.47 6.38 20.21
N VAL A 55 -14.50 5.53 19.86
CA VAL A 55 -13.54 4.96 20.80
C VAL A 55 -12.31 5.84 20.79
N LEU A 56 -12.03 6.53 21.90
CA LEU A 56 -10.92 7.50 21.99
C LEU A 56 -9.98 7.16 23.16
N CYS A 57 -8.67 7.32 22.98
CA CYS A 57 -7.75 7.29 24.12
C CYS A 57 -7.87 8.58 24.94
N VAL A 58 -7.33 8.59 26.17
CA VAL A 58 -7.39 9.77 27.04
C VAL A 58 -6.77 11.01 26.38
N LYS A 59 -5.65 10.86 25.67
CA LYS A 59 -4.96 11.97 25.00
C LYS A 59 -5.85 12.63 23.93
N ASP A 60 -6.42 11.84 23.02
CA ASP A 60 -7.26 12.35 21.94
C ASP A 60 -8.62 12.85 22.47
N HIS A 61 -9.16 12.20 23.51
CA HIS A 61 -10.34 12.66 24.22
C HIS A 61 -10.14 14.05 24.84
N ASP A 62 -9.01 14.26 25.53
CA ASP A 62 -8.69 15.54 26.17
C ASP A 62 -8.38 16.63 25.14
N ALA A 63 -7.72 16.28 24.03
CA ALA A 63 -7.47 17.20 22.92
C ALA A 63 -8.78 17.74 22.31
N HIS A 64 -9.81 16.91 22.15
CA HIS A 64 -11.14 17.35 21.70
C HIS A 64 -11.80 18.33 22.69
N HIS A 65 -11.65 18.10 24.00
CA HIS A 65 -12.25 18.97 25.01
C HIS A 65 -11.45 20.22 25.35
N ARG A 66 -10.14 20.24 25.06
CA ARG A 66 -9.20 21.32 25.41
C ARG A 66 -8.21 21.61 24.28
N PRO A 67 -8.68 22.07 23.11
CA PRO A 67 -7.85 22.25 21.93
C PRO A 67 -6.69 23.23 22.12
N GLN A 68 -6.77 24.15 23.10
CA GLN A 68 -5.80 25.23 23.33
C GLN A 68 -4.67 24.90 24.32
N VAL A 69 -4.68 23.73 24.97
CA VAL A 69 -3.78 23.42 26.10
C VAL A 69 -2.50 22.67 25.67
N TYR A 70 -2.49 22.06 24.48
CA TYR A 70 -1.40 21.19 24.04
C TYR A 70 -0.70 21.74 22.78
N THR A 71 0.59 22.03 22.89
CA THR A 71 1.44 22.51 21.77
C THR A 71 1.97 21.39 20.87
N GLU A 72 1.89 20.12 21.31
CA GLU A 72 2.28 18.92 20.54
C GLU A 72 1.07 18.00 20.32
N LEU A 73 0.13 18.44 19.50
CA LEU A 73 -0.99 17.61 19.04
C LEU A 73 -0.65 16.99 17.68
N ASN A 74 -0.81 15.67 17.55
CA ASN A 74 -0.73 14.99 16.25
C ASN A 74 -1.88 15.39 15.31
N HIS A 75 -2.93 16.03 15.84
CA HIS A 75 -4.13 16.43 15.13
C HIS A 75 -4.50 17.87 15.56
N LEU A 76 -4.50 18.80 14.61
CA LEU A 76 -5.10 20.14 14.75
C LEU A 76 -6.60 19.94 15.11
N GLU A 77 -7.07 20.64 16.14
CA GLU A 77 -8.49 20.70 16.58
C GLU A 77 -9.34 19.48 16.21
N LEU A 78 -9.31 18.44 17.04
CA LEU A 78 -10.21 17.29 16.92
C LEU A 78 -11.64 17.76 17.18
N GLY A 79 -12.39 18.13 16.14
CA GLY A 79 -13.81 18.40 16.20
C GLY A 79 -14.65 17.14 15.98
N ALA A 80 -15.96 17.27 16.18
CA ALA A 80 -16.92 16.18 15.97
C ALA A 80 -16.86 15.61 14.54
N LYS A 81 -16.62 16.46 13.55
CA LYS A 81 -16.52 16.06 12.14
C LYS A 81 -15.28 15.22 11.89
N GLU A 82 -14.13 15.65 12.37
CA GLU A 82 -12.85 14.95 12.23
C GLU A 82 -12.91 13.59 12.94
N ILE A 83 -13.47 13.54 14.15
CA ILE A 83 -13.67 12.27 14.88
C ILE A 83 -14.56 11.31 14.09
N LEU A 84 -15.66 11.81 13.50
CA LEU A 84 -16.55 10.99 12.69
C LEU A 84 -15.83 10.43 11.45
N GLU A 85 -14.99 11.24 10.80
CA GLU A 85 -14.18 10.82 9.66
C GLU A 85 -13.15 9.75 10.06
N TYR A 86 -12.39 9.97 11.14
CA TYR A 86 -11.43 8.98 11.66
C TYR A 86 -12.11 7.67 12.08
N LYS A 87 -13.25 7.75 12.78
CA LYS A 87 -14.06 6.59 13.16
C LYS A 87 -14.48 5.78 11.94
N ARG A 88 -15.09 6.44 10.95
CA ARG A 88 -15.59 5.74 9.74
C ARG A 88 -14.45 5.09 8.97
N GLU A 89 -13.35 5.82 8.77
CA GLU A 89 -12.18 5.28 8.08
C GLU A 89 -11.62 4.06 8.83
N TRP A 90 -11.44 4.16 10.14
CA TRP A 90 -10.86 3.10 10.95
C TRP A 90 -11.75 1.85 11.00
N GLU A 91 -13.05 2.01 11.22
CA GLU A 91 -13.97 0.87 11.29
C GLU A 91 -14.12 0.16 9.94
N VAL A 92 -14.10 0.90 8.83
CA VAL A 92 -14.04 0.32 7.48
C VAL A 92 -12.74 -0.45 7.29
N PHE A 93 -11.61 0.12 7.71
CA PHE A 93 -10.32 -0.54 7.63
C PHE A 93 -10.27 -1.84 8.44
N VAL A 94 -10.67 -1.82 9.71
CA VAL A 94 -10.65 -3.02 10.58
C VAL A 94 -11.54 -4.12 10.00
N LYS A 95 -12.72 -3.75 9.49
CA LYS A 95 -13.62 -4.70 8.84
C LYS A 95 -13.02 -5.32 7.57
N GLU A 96 -12.29 -4.54 6.78
CA GLU A 96 -11.61 -5.03 5.58
C GLU A 96 -10.43 -5.95 5.92
N ALA A 97 -9.62 -5.55 6.90
CA ALA A 97 -8.47 -6.30 7.40
C ALA A 97 -8.82 -7.73 7.88
N GLN A 98 -10.02 -7.91 8.43
CA GLN A 98 -10.49 -9.20 8.97
C GLN A 98 -11.06 -10.15 7.90
N LYS A 99 -11.12 -9.75 6.63
CA LYS A 99 -11.60 -10.64 5.56
C LYS A 99 -10.60 -11.74 5.25
N GLU A 100 -11.09 -12.82 4.65
CA GLU A 100 -10.24 -13.89 4.12
C GLU A 100 -9.28 -13.40 3.03
N LYS A 101 -9.75 -12.46 2.20
CA LYS A 101 -8.99 -11.82 1.13
C LYS A 101 -9.12 -10.30 1.23
N PRO A 102 -8.32 -9.65 2.09
CA PRO A 102 -8.44 -8.21 2.34
C PRO A 102 -7.94 -7.40 1.15
N LYS A 103 -8.67 -6.33 0.78
CA LYS A 103 -8.27 -5.37 -0.26
C LYS A 103 -7.36 -4.27 0.31
N MET A 104 -6.28 -4.70 0.95
CA MET A 104 -5.27 -3.85 1.55
C MET A 104 -4.01 -4.67 1.77
N LEU A 105 -2.91 -4.00 2.06
CA LEU A 105 -1.63 -4.64 2.34
C LEU A 105 -0.84 -3.85 3.37
N ALA A 106 0.09 -4.56 4.00
CA ALA A 106 1.10 -3.98 4.88
C ALA A 106 2.42 -3.88 4.12
N VAL A 107 3.11 -2.75 4.24
CA VAL A 107 4.42 -2.49 3.61
C VAL A 107 5.45 -2.22 4.69
N ILE A 108 6.58 -2.93 4.62
CA ILE A 108 7.75 -2.66 5.44
C ILE A 108 8.78 -1.90 4.60
N ASN A 109 9.08 -0.69 5.05
CA ASN A 109 10.19 0.12 4.58
C ASN A 109 11.31 0.10 5.61
N ILE A 110 12.51 -0.27 5.18
CA ILE A 110 13.70 -0.22 6.01
C ILE A 110 14.55 0.96 5.55
N TYR A 111 15.06 1.76 6.49
CA TYR A 111 15.82 2.97 6.18
C TYR A 111 17.25 2.89 6.74
N GLY A 112 18.20 3.36 5.93
CA GLY A 112 19.62 3.35 6.23
C GLY A 112 20.45 2.88 5.04
N THR A 113 21.60 2.29 5.34
CA THR A 113 22.48 1.63 4.36
C THR A 113 22.56 0.14 4.66
N GLU A 114 23.12 -0.66 3.75
CA GLU A 114 23.37 -2.09 4.01
C GLU A 114 24.25 -2.32 5.25
N GLU A 115 25.10 -1.34 5.58
CA GLU A 115 25.99 -1.38 6.74
C GLU A 115 25.31 -0.88 8.03
N SER A 116 24.30 -0.02 7.93
CA SER A 116 23.70 0.65 9.08
C SER A 116 22.24 0.95 8.84
N ILE A 117 21.39 0.10 9.41
CA ILE A 117 19.94 0.28 9.45
C ILE A 117 19.59 1.07 10.72
N HIS A 118 18.89 2.20 10.57
CA HIS A 118 18.55 3.05 11.72
C HIS A 118 17.06 3.07 12.06
N SER A 119 16.19 2.72 11.12
CA SER A 119 14.74 2.68 11.36
C SER A 119 13.99 1.80 10.38
N MET A 120 12.80 1.39 10.80
CA MET A 120 11.84 0.66 9.97
C MET A 120 10.46 1.31 10.10
N ARG A 121 9.71 1.35 9.01
CA ARG A 121 8.32 1.81 9.01
C ARG A 121 7.42 0.70 8.49
N LEU A 122 6.38 0.38 9.27
CA LEU A 122 5.27 -0.47 8.84
C LEU A 122 4.12 0.44 8.43
N ILE A 123 3.58 0.21 7.23
CA ILE A 123 2.55 1.04 6.63
C ILE A 123 1.40 0.13 6.23
N PHE A 124 0.19 0.43 6.70
CA PHE A 124 -1.02 -0.21 6.20
C PHE A 124 -1.65 0.70 5.14
N GLN A 125 -1.78 0.20 3.92
CA GLN A 125 -2.33 0.94 2.81
C GLN A 125 -3.49 0.20 2.13
N THR A 126 -4.36 0.98 1.51
CA THR A 126 -5.39 0.51 0.59
C THR A 126 -4.82 0.18 -0.79
N ILE A 127 -5.62 -0.43 -1.67
CA ILE A 127 -5.24 -0.67 -3.07
C ILE A 127 -5.10 0.63 -3.87
N GLU A 128 -5.68 1.74 -3.41
CA GLU A 128 -5.52 3.08 -3.98
C GLU A 128 -4.28 3.82 -3.44
N SER A 129 -3.34 3.09 -2.81
CA SER A 129 -2.11 3.64 -2.23
C SER A 129 -2.32 4.66 -1.10
N LYS A 130 -3.54 4.75 -0.54
CA LYS A 130 -3.81 5.59 0.63
C LYS A 130 -3.34 4.89 1.90
N THR A 131 -2.47 5.54 2.66
CA THR A 131 -2.04 5.12 4.00
C THR A 131 -3.13 5.34 5.03
N ILE A 132 -3.39 4.33 5.85
CA ILE A 132 -4.38 4.38 6.94
C ILE A 132 -3.69 4.37 8.32
N VAL A 133 -2.63 3.57 8.46
CA VAL A 133 -1.87 3.43 9.71
C VAL A 133 -0.39 3.35 9.40
N GLU A 134 0.42 4.02 10.21
CA GLU A 134 1.87 3.90 10.20
C GLU A 134 2.38 3.52 11.60
N ARG A 135 3.45 2.73 11.64
CA ARG A 135 4.29 2.47 12.82
C ARG A 135 5.73 2.76 12.47
N LEU A 136 6.39 3.51 13.35
CA LEU A 136 7.81 3.81 13.24
C LEU A 136 8.58 3.05 14.33
N TYR A 137 9.55 2.26 13.89
CA TYR A 137 10.53 1.59 14.73
C TYR A 137 11.88 2.26 14.51
N HIS A 138 12.60 2.55 15.58
CA HIS A 138 13.86 3.28 15.53
C HIS A 138 14.82 2.70 16.56
N LEU A 139 16.13 2.85 16.33
CA LEU A 139 17.18 2.44 17.29
C LEU A 139 17.05 3.07 18.69
N LEU A 140 16.23 4.12 18.82
CA LEU A 140 15.97 4.79 20.09
C LEU A 140 14.75 4.21 20.83
N THR A 141 13.89 3.47 20.12
CA THR A 141 12.66 2.88 20.69
C THR A 141 12.80 1.39 20.96
N GLY A 142 13.76 0.71 20.32
CA GLY A 142 14.06 -0.69 20.58
C GLY A 142 15.14 -1.25 19.65
N PRO A 143 15.66 -2.43 19.98
CA PRO A 143 16.68 -3.11 19.17
C PRO A 143 16.09 -3.61 17.82
N PRO A 144 16.83 -3.50 16.69
CA PRO A 144 16.36 -3.92 15.37
C PRO A 144 15.80 -5.34 15.28
N GLU A 145 16.37 -6.24 16.07
CA GLU A 145 16.00 -7.65 16.14
C GLU A 145 14.53 -7.85 16.52
N SER A 146 13.95 -6.91 17.27
CA SER A 146 12.54 -6.95 17.71
C SER A 146 11.55 -6.34 16.72
N TRP A 147 12.02 -5.58 15.73
CA TRP A 147 11.15 -4.77 14.89
C TRP A 147 10.29 -5.62 13.97
N ILE A 148 10.87 -6.65 13.35
CA ILE A 148 10.14 -7.54 12.43
C ILE A 148 9.05 -8.31 13.19
N ASP A 149 9.37 -8.88 14.34
CA ASP A 149 8.38 -9.57 15.18
C ASP A 149 7.25 -8.64 15.60
N SER A 150 7.59 -7.40 15.98
CA SER A 150 6.60 -6.38 16.33
C SER A 150 5.72 -5.99 15.14
N ALA A 151 6.28 -5.93 13.93
CA ALA A 151 5.52 -5.61 12.74
C ALA A 151 4.59 -6.75 12.34
N ILE A 152 5.06 -8.00 12.43
CA ILE A 152 4.23 -9.19 12.20
C ILE A 152 3.10 -9.26 13.22
N ASP A 153 3.37 -9.01 14.50
CA ASP A 153 2.33 -8.96 15.55
C ASP A 153 1.28 -7.89 15.26
N GLU A 154 1.68 -6.69 14.82
CA GLU A 154 0.74 -5.63 14.42
C GLU A 154 -0.14 -6.05 13.23
N VAL A 155 0.44 -6.72 12.23
CA VAL A 155 -0.31 -7.25 11.09
C VAL A 155 -1.29 -8.34 11.54
N CYS A 156 -0.82 -9.33 12.28
CA CYS A 156 -1.65 -10.44 12.77
C CYS A 156 -2.78 -9.98 13.70
N TRP A 157 -2.52 -8.96 14.54
CA TRP A 157 -3.52 -8.37 15.41
C TRP A 157 -4.68 -7.74 14.62
N LEU A 158 -4.41 -7.10 13.48
CA LEU A 158 -5.44 -6.52 12.62
C LEU A 158 -6.13 -7.56 11.73
N GLY A 159 -5.33 -8.46 11.15
CA GLY A 159 -5.81 -9.52 10.28
C GLY A 159 -4.66 -10.37 9.76
N SER A 160 -4.68 -11.66 10.10
CA SER A 160 -3.64 -12.62 9.69
C SER A 160 -3.53 -12.84 8.18
N ASN A 161 -4.55 -12.45 7.40
CA ASN A 161 -4.60 -12.61 5.95
C ASN A 161 -4.15 -11.35 5.19
N ILE A 162 -3.74 -10.29 5.87
CA ILE A 162 -3.23 -9.08 5.22
C ILE A 162 -1.88 -9.43 4.56
N PRO A 163 -1.74 -9.25 3.22
CA PRO A 163 -0.46 -9.44 2.56
C PRO A 163 0.60 -8.49 3.11
N LEU A 164 1.76 -9.05 3.44
CA LEU A 164 2.93 -8.29 3.89
C LEU A 164 3.94 -8.18 2.74
N VAL A 165 4.30 -6.95 2.39
CA VAL A 165 5.26 -6.63 1.33
C VAL A 165 6.48 -5.97 1.94
N ILE A 166 7.67 -6.39 1.51
CA ILE A 166 8.94 -5.86 1.99
C ILE A 166 9.67 -5.24 0.80
N VAL A 167 10.13 -3.99 0.97
CA VAL A 167 11.04 -3.38 -0.01
C VAL A 167 12.41 -4.02 0.14
N ASN A 168 12.91 -4.63 -0.93
CA ASN A 168 14.09 -5.50 -0.94
C ASN A 168 15.45 -4.78 -0.78
N LYS A 169 15.45 -3.50 -0.41
CA LYS A 169 16.67 -2.72 -0.18
C LYS A 169 16.42 -1.62 0.86
N PRO A 170 17.44 -1.22 1.63
CA PRO A 170 17.36 -0.03 2.46
C PRO A 170 17.08 1.22 1.62
N LEU A 171 16.26 2.11 2.17
CA LEU A 171 15.83 3.35 1.54
C LEU A 171 16.48 4.57 2.21
N PRO A 172 16.80 5.63 1.44
CA PRO A 172 17.11 6.92 2.04
C PRO A 172 15.87 7.52 2.71
N ILE A 173 16.07 8.41 3.68
CA ILE A 173 14.97 9.24 4.19
C ILE A 173 14.80 10.44 3.27
N GLU A 174 13.64 10.51 2.62
CA GLU A 174 13.20 11.68 1.85
C GLU A 174 12.20 12.50 2.67
N TYR A 175 12.14 13.80 2.42
CA TYR A 175 11.28 14.73 3.17
C TYR A 175 10.39 15.52 2.21
N CYS A 176 9.13 15.80 2.59
CA CYS A 176 8.31 16.76 1.85
C CYS A 176 9.00 18.14 1.93
N PRO A 177 9.27 18.80 0.79
CA PRO A 177 9.77 20.17 0.78
C PRO A 177 8.83 21.16 1.49
N CYS A 178 7.54 20.81 1.57
CA CYS A 178 6.48 21.64 2.10
C CYS A 178 6.40 21.70 3.63
N CYS A 179 6.57 20.56 4.28
CA CYS A 179 6.26 20.38 5.71
C CYS A 179 7.34 19.63 6.47
N CYS A 180 8.45 19.29 5.80
CA CYS A 180 9.59 18.55 6.37
C CYS A 180 9.22 17.22 7.04
N LYS A 181 8.06 16.65 6.69
CA LYS A 181 7.68 15.30 7.12
C LYS A 181 8.35 14.27 6.23
N SER A 182 8.84 13.19 6.82
CA SER A 182 9.50 12.12 6.07
C SER A 182 8.49 11.36 5.21
N LEU A 183 8.82 11.20 3.94
CA LEU A 183 8.01 10.48 2.97
C LEU A 183 8.12 8.98 3.20
N ALA A 184 7.02 8.30 2.92
CA ALA A 184 6.90 6.86 3.03
C ALA A 184 6.73 6.28 1.63
N ASN A 185 7.49 5.23 1.30
CA ASN A 185 7.27 4.49 0.07
C ASN A 185 6.04 3.59 0.25
N VAL A 186 5.07 3.78 -0.62
CA VAL A 186 3.86 2.95 -0.73
C VAL A 186 3.93 2.14 -2.00
N ILE A 187 3.24 1.00 -2.01
CA ILE A 187 3.09 0.19 -3.21
C ILE A 187 2.09 0.88 -4.15
N ASN A 188 2.47 1.01 -5.43
CA ASN A 188 1.61 1.54 -6.48
C ASN A 188 0.31 0.75 -6.59
N SER A 189 -0.78 1.43 -6.93
CA SER A 189 -2.12 0.84 -6.98
C SER A 189 -2.24 -0.39 -7.90
N ASN A 190 -1.54 -0.41 -9.04
CA ASN A 190 -1.61 -1.54 -9.97
C ASN A 190 -0.89 -2.77 -9.41
N VAL A 191 0.23 -2.56 -8.70
CA VAL A 191 0.95 -3.63 -8.00
C VAL A 191 0.14 -4.10 -6.79
N ALA A 192 -0.51 -3.19 -6.06
CA ALA A 192 -1.39 -3.53 -4.93
C ALA A 192 -2.60 -4.37 -5.38
N LYS A 193 -3.22 -4.02 -6.51
CA LYS A 193 -4.28 -4.81 -7.13
C LYS A 193 -3.82 -6.23 -7.43
N ARG A 194 -2.64 -6.40 -8.03
CA ARG A 194 -2.06 -7.72 -8.28
C ARG A 194 -1.93 -8.56 -7.00
N ILE A 195 -1.33 -7.98 -5.97
CA ILE A 195 -1.03 -8.69 -4.71
C ILE A 195 -2.31 -9.11 -3.98
N THR A 196 -3.35 -8.29 -4.06
CA THR A 196 -4.63 -8.53 -3.34
C THR A 196 -5.68 -9.24 -4.19
N ALA A 197 -5.43 -9.45 -5.48
CA ALA A 197 -6.36 -10.09 -6.41
C ALA A 197 -6.56 -11.57 -6.06
N SER A 198 -7.81 -11.96 -5.83
CA SER A 198 -8.18 -13.31 -5.42
C SER A 198 -8.04 -14.38 -6.50
N ASN A 199 -7.93 -13.94 -7.74
CA ASN A 199 -8.07 -14.71 -8.97
C ASN A 199 -7.08 -14.21 -10.05
N TRP A 200 -5.96 -13.66 -9.60
CA TRP A 200 -4.88 -13.18 -10.47
C TRP A 200 -4.42 -14.27 -11.45
N GLU A 201 -4.18 -15.48 -10.94
CA GLU A 201 -3.71 -16.65 -11.69
C GLU A 201 -4.72 -17.20 -12.70
N GLN A 202 -5.94 -16.65 -12.76
CA GLN A 202 -6.96 -17.03 -13.73
C GLN A 202 -7.25 -15.90 -14.72
N ASN A 203 -7.23 -14.65 -14.25
CA ASN A 203 -7.79 -13.51 -14.99
C ASN A 203 -6.74 -12.49 -15.46
N SER A 204 -5.45 -12.70 -15.19
CA SER A 204 -4.39 -11.82 -15.67
C SER A 204 -3.83 -12.26 -17.03
N ILE A 205 -3.69 -11.30 -17.94
CA ILE A 205 -3.19 -11.55 -19.30
C ILE A 205 -2.09 -10.54 -19.60
N CYS A 206 -0.94 -11.02 -20.04
CA CYS A 206 0.13 -10.20 -20.58
C CYS A 206 0.17 -10.37 -22.10
N SER A 207 -0.04 -9.27 -22.83
CA SER A 207 0.12 -9.23 -24.28
C SER A 207 1.46 -8.60 -24.61
N ILE A 208 2.28 -9.30 -25.40
CA ILE A 208 3.56 -8.82 -25.89
C ILE A 208 3.47 -8.73 -27.40
N TYR A 209 3.69 -7.54 -27.96
CA TYR A 209 3.79 -7.36 -29.41
C TYR A 209 5.23 -7.06 -29.81
N ILE A 210 5.80 -7.87 -30.69
CA ILE A 210 7.18 -7.74 -31.17
C ILE A 210 7.15 -7.15 -32.57
N ASN A 211 7.79 -5.98 -32.74
CA ASN A 211 7.91 -5.37 -34.05
C ASN A 211 8.95 -6.12 -34.90
N SER A 212 8.55 -6.53 -36.11
CA SER A 212 9.41 -7.28 -37.03
C SER A 212 10.33 -6.38 -37.86
N LEU A 213 10.01 -5.08 -37.96
CA LEU A 213 10.68 -4.09 -38.82
C LEU A 213 11.62 -3.14 -38.06
N GLN A 214 11.53 -3.10 -36.73
CA GLN A 214 12.42 -2.33 -35.87
C GLN A 214 12.69 -3.07 -34.56
N PRO A 215 13.82 -2.82 -33.89
CA PRO A 215 14.18 -3.47 -32.63
C PRO A 215 13.38 -2.88 -31.46
N SER A 216 12.07 -3.10 -31.47
CA SER A 216 11.13 -2.65 -30.44
C SER A 216 10.04 -3.69 -30.16
N LEU A 217 9.48 -3.62 -28.95
CA LEU A 217 8.32 -4.38 -28.53
C LEU A 217 7.46 -3.56 -27.57
N ALA A 218 6.18 -3.94 -27.47
CA ALA A 218 5.21 -3.41 -26.53
C ALA A 218 4.74 -4.52 -25.58
N ILE A 219 4.46 -4.16 -24.34
CA ILE A 219 3.95 -5.04 -23.29
C ILE A 219 2.72 -4.37 -22.70
N ILE A 220 1.60 -5.09 -22.66
CA ILE A 220 0.37 -4.61 -22.03
C ILE A 220 -0.13 -5.68 -21.09
N LEU A 221 -0.29 -5.33 -19.82
CA LEU A 221 -0.83 -6.22 -18.79
C LEU A 221 -2.28 -5.85 -18.48
N PHE A 222 -3.14 -6.87 -18.49
CA PHE A 222 -4.55 -6.76 -18.19
C PHE A 222 -4.93 -7.58 -16.97
N TYR A 223 -5.91 -7.09 -16.22
CA TYR A 223 -6.62 -7.83 -15.19
C TYR A 223 -8.11 -7.48 -15.25
N GLU A 224 -8.98 -8.48 -15.45
CA GLU A 224 -10.44 -8.30 -15.49
C GLU A 224 -10.93 -7.17 -16.42
N LYS A 225 -10.24 -6.97 -17.56
CA LYS A 225 -10.45 -5.92 -18.59
C LYS A 225 -9.87 -4.54 -18.28
N GLU A 226 -9.21 -4.36 -17.15
CA GLU A 226 -8.45 -3.15 -16.85
C GLU A 226 -6.99 -3.29 -17.30
N VAL A 227 -6.43 -2.25 -17.92
CA VAL A 227 -4.99 -2.17 -18.21
C VAL A 227 -4.25 -1.75 -16.94
N LEU A 228 -3.35 -2.61 -16.47
CA LEU A 228 -2.54 -2.35 -15.27
C LEU A 228 -1.11 -1.89 -15.58
N LEU A 229 -0.60 -2.20 -16.77
CA LEU A 229 0.73 -1.78 -17.19
C LEU A 229 0.72 -1.59 -18.70
N THR A 230 1.20 -0.44 -19.15
CA THR A 230 1.66 -0.25 -20.52
C THR A 230 3.17 -0.02 -20.49
N ALA A 231 3.91 -0.83 -21.26
CA ALA A 231 5.34 -0.69 -21.37
C ALA A 231 5.83 -0.91 -22.80
N SER A 232 7.02 -0.37 -23.08
CA SER A 232 7.73 -0.59 -24.32
C SER A 232 9.21 -0.81 -24.05
N LEU A 233 9.84 -1.62 -24.90
CA LEU A 233 11.27 -1.84 -24.90
C LEU A 233 11.78 -1.65 -26.31
N HIS A 234 12.79 -0.81 -26.50
CA HIS A 234 13.43 -0.64 -27.79
C HIS A 234 14.93 -0.45 -27.67
N LYS A 235 15.65 -0.77 -28.75
CA LYS A 235 17.07 -0.42 -28.89
C LYS A 235 17.20 1.05 -29.27
N CYS A 236 17.94 1.83 -28.48
CA CYS A 236 18.23 3.24 -28.71
C CYS A 236 19.75 3.46 -28.68
N GLY A 237 20.39 3.35 -29.85
CA GLY A 237 21.85 3.38 -29.97
C GLY A 237 22.50 2.23 -29.18
N GLU A 238 23.40 2.59 -28.26
CA GLU A 238 24.12 1.64 -27.39
C GLU A 238 23.33 1.23 -26.13
N HIS A 239 22.02 1.50 -26.07
CA HIS A 239 21.18 1.22 -24.91
C HIS A 239 19.93 0.43 -25.29
N LEU A 240 19.47 -0.39 -24.34
CA LEU A 240 18.12 -0.91 -24.29
C LEU A 240 17.29 0.02 -23.42
N HIS A 241 16.23 0.56 -23.99
CA HIS A 241 15.40 1.58 -23.36
C HIS A 241 14.04 0.98 -23.02
N PHE A 242 13.81 0.76 -21.74
CA PHE A 242 12.54 0.30 -21.19
C PHE A 242 11.76 1.49 -20.63
N ILE A 243 10.51 1.62 -21.03
CA ILE A 243 9.62 2.69 -20.59
C ILE A 243 8.30 2.06 -20.16
N CYS A 244 7.79 2.44 -18.99
CA CYS A 244 6.41 2.22 -18.59
C CYS A 244 5.83 3.46 -17.91
N ASP A 245 4.55 3.42 -17.54
CA ASP A 245 3.76 4.56 -17.08
C ASP A 245 4.46 5.46 -16.02
N ASN A 246 5.27 4.89 -15.13
CA ASN A 246 5.94 5.63 -14.06
C ASN A 246 7.45 5.33 -13.93
N PHE A 247 8.06 4.67 -14.92
CA PHE A 247 9.46 4.25 -14.84
C PHE A 247 10.12 4.23 -16.22
N GLU A 248 11.32 4.80 -16.30
CA GLU A 248 12.17 4.79 -17.48
C GLU A 248 13.54 4.27 -17.07
N GLU A 249 14.06 3.27 -17.79
CA GLU A 249 15.40 2.73 -17.59
C GLU A 249 16.13 2.62 -18.92
N ARG A 250 17.39 3.08 -18.92
CA ARG A 250 18.32 2.90 -20.04
C ARG A 250 19.44 1.99 -19.60
N VAL A 251 19.45 0.77 -20.12
CA VAL A 251 20.46 -0.24 -19.83
C VAL A 251 21.52 -0.22 -20.93
N PRO A 252 22.80 0.06 -20.63
CA PRO A 252 23.86 -0.02 -21.61
C PRO A 252 24.02 -1.45 -22.16
N ILE A 253 24.14 -1.57 -23.48
CA ILE A 253 24.33 -2.86 -24.15
C ILE A 253 25.74 -3.36 -23.88
N LYS A 254 25.84 -4.53 -23.25
CA LYS A 254 27.13 -5.18 -22.96
C LYS A 254 27.58 -6.03 -24.15
N LYS A 255 28.88 -5.99 -24.45
CA LYS A 255 29.49 -6.79 -25.53
C LYS A 255 29.54 -8.30 -25.24
N SER A 256 29.33 -8.72 -23.99
CA SER A 256 29.45 -10.12 -23.57
C SER A 256 28.27 -11.01 -23.96
N SER A 257 27.16 -10.45 -24.44
CA SER A 257 25.97 -11.21 -24.83
C SER A 257 25.22 -10.52 -25.96
N SER A 258 24.46 -11.27 -26.76
CA SER A 258 23.65 -10.71 -27.84
C SER A 258 22.64 -9.67 -27.33
N VAL A 259 22.24 -8.72 -28.17
CA VAL A 259 21.25 -7.69 -27.79
C VAL A 259 19.92 -8.35 -27.47
N ARG A 260 19.55 -9.38 -28.24
CA ARG A 260 18.33 -10.17 -28.00
C ARG A 260 18.33 -10.84 -26.64
N THR A 261 19.46 -11.43 -26.22
CA THR A 261 19.57 -12.04 -24.89
C THR A 261 19.38 -11.00 -23.78
N GLN A 262 19.93 -9.80 -23.95
CA GLN A 262 19.78 -8.72 -22.97
C GLN A 262 18.35 -8.18 -22.92
N ALA A 263 17.72 -7.96 -24.07
CA ALA A 263 16.32 -7.54 -24.16
C ALA A 263 15.36 -8.60 -23.58
N THR A 264 15.60 -9.88 -23.89
CA THR A 264 14.83 -11.00 -23.33
C THR A 264 14.94 -11.04 -21.81
N LYS A 265 16.13 -10.78 -21.23
CA LYS A 265 16.28 -10.70 -19.77
C LYS A 265 15.46 -9.58 -19.14
N ILE A 266 15.36 -8.42 -19.78
CA ILE A 266 14.51 -7.33 -19.29
C ILE A 266 13.04 -7.76 -19.32
N LEU A 267 12.60 -8.37 -20.42
CA LEU A 267 11.23 -8.86 -20.55
C LEU A 267 10.91 -9.99 -19.54
N SER A 268 11.84 -10.92 -19.33
CA SER A 268 11.72 -11.96 -18.30
C SER A 268 11.55 -11.33 -16.91
N LYS A 269 12.32 -10.29 -16.55
CA LYS A 269 12.11 -9.60 -15.26
C LYS A 269 10.69 -9.05 -15.12
N VAL A 270 10.11 -8.48 -16.18
CA VAL A 270 8.73 -7.98 -16.13
C VAL A 270 7.75 -9.13 -15.93
N LEU A 271 7.91 -10.24 -16.67
CA LEU A 271 7.05 -11.42 -16.53
C LEU A 271 7.21 -12.08 -15.15
N ASP A 272 8.43 -12.19 -14.64
CA ASP A 272 8.75 -12.70 -13.31
C ASP A 272 8.30 -11.75 -12.21
N GLU A 273 8.20 -10.45 -12.45
CA GLU A 273 7.66 -9.54 -11.46
C GLU A 273 6.14 -9.68 -11.38
N TRP A 274 5.46 -9.68 -12.53
CA TRP A 274 4.00 -9.64 -12.60
C TRP A 274 3.32 -11.01 -12.52
N HIS A 275 3.99 -12.10 -12.89
CA HIS A 275 3.45 -13.46 -12.93
C HIS A 275 2.04 -13.54 -13.56
N PRO A 276 1.85 -13.10 -14.81
CA PRO A 276 0.56 -13.19 -15.47
C PRO A 276 0.12 -14.66 -15.66
N ALA A 277 -1.18 -14.91 -15.58
CA ALA A 277 -1.77 -16.24 -15.80
C ALA A 277 -1.57 -16.71 -17.24
N GLN A 278 -1.69 -15.79 -18.19
CA GLN A 278 -1.55 -16.05 -19.62
C GLN A 278 -0.61 -15.03 -20.25
N VAL A 279 0.25 -15.50 -21.15
CA VAL A 279 1.12 -14.65 -21.96
C VAL A 279 0.78 -14.90 -23.42
N LEU A 280 0.36 -13.84 -24.12
CA LEU A 280 0.09 -13.85 -25.55
C LEU A 280 1.19 -13.07 -26.25
N ILE A 281 1.83 -13.68 -27.24
CA ILE A 281 2.93 -13.06 -27.98
C ILE A 281 2.51 -12.94 -29.44
N GLY A 282 2.47 -11.71 -29.94
CA GLY A 282 2.16 -11.37 -31.32
C GLY A 282 3.36 -10.77 -32.05
N THR A 283 3.45 -11.00 -33.36
CA THR A 283 4.42 -10.32 -34.24
C THR A 283 3.83 -10.11 -35.64
N GLY A 284 4.57 -9.45 -36.54
CA GLY A 284 4.12 -9.23 -37.93
C GLY A 284 3.31 -7.95 -38.11
N ASP A 285 2.08 -8.08 -38.61
CA ASP A 285 1.15 -6.96 -38.84
C ASP A 285 0.48 -6.56 -37.52
N GLU A 286 0.46 -5.27 -37.19
CA GLU A 286 -0.15 -4.75 -35.98
C GLU A 286 -1.68 -4.90 -35.95
N ASN A 287 -2.32 -4.93 -37.12
CA ASN A 287 -3.78 -5.08 -37.25
C ASN A 287 -4.21 -6.55 -37.30
N ASN A 288 -3.30 -7.44 -37.63
CA ASN A 288 -3.52 -8.88 -37.71
C ASN A 288 -2.26 -9.66 -37.30
N PRO A 289 -1.90 -9.61 -36.00
CA PRO A 289 -0.64 -10.17 -35.54
C PRO A 289 -0.65 -11.70 -35.62
N GLU A 290 0.48 -12.25 -36.05
CA GLU A 290 0.76 -13.68 -35.95
C GLU A 290 1.07 -14.02 -34.49
N ILE A 291 0.29 -14.93 -33.91
CA ILE A 291 0.49 -15.38 -32.52
C ILE A 291 1.55 -16.48 -32.51
N ILE A 292 2.55 -16.33 -31.65
CA ILE A 292 3.67 -17.25 -31.49
C ILE A 292 3.72 -17.80 -30.06
N ASP A 293 4.12 -19.06 -29.92
CA ASP A 293 4.16 -19.74 -28.61
C ASP A 293 5.39 -19.38 -27.78
N ASN A 294 6.46 -18.91 -28.44
CA ASN A 294 7.76 -18.71 -27.80
C ASN A 294 8.25 -17.28 -28.00
N LEU A 295 8.76 -16.69 -26.92
CA LEU A 295 9.38 -15.39 -26.96
C LEU A 295 10.72 -15.44 -27.72
N ASN A 296 10.66 -15.15 -29.02
CA ASN A 296 11.82 -15.13 -29.90
C ASN A 296 11.96 -13.77 -30.58
N LEU A 297 12.94 -12.99 -30.14
CA LEU A 297 13.20 -11.67 -30.73
C LEU A 297 13.84 -11.80 -32.14
N PRO A 298 13.39 -11.01 -33.13
CA PRO A 298 13.91 -11.06 -34.49
C PRO A 298 15.37 -10.59 -34.58
N ARG A 299 16.10 -11.03 -35.61
CA ARG A 299 17.52 -10.69 -35.80
C ARG A 299 17.79 -9.19 -35.90
N ILE A 300 16.79 -8.39 -36.25
CA ILE A 300 16.90 -6.93 -36.35
C ILE A 300 17.34 -6.26 -35.04
N TRP A 301 17.17 -6.92 -33.90
CA TRP A 301 17.68 -6.47 -32.61
C TRP A 301 19.21 -6.44 -32.52
N GLU A 302 19.93 -7.20 -33.36
CA GLU A 302 21.39 -7.19 -33.36
C GLU A 302 21.98 -6.00 -34.16
N ASN A 303 21.17 -5.36 -35.02
CA ASN A 303 21.59 -4.25 -35.88
C ASN A 303 21.63 -2.94 -35.09
#